data_AF-A0AAV0VDV9-F1
#
_entry.id   AF-A0AAV0VDV9-F1
#
_cell.length_a   1.000
_cell.length_b   1.000
_cell.length_c   1.000
_cell.angle_alpha   90.00
_cell.angle_beta   90.00
_cell.angle_gamma   90.00
#
_symmetry.space_group_name_H-M   'P 1'
#
loop_
_entity.id
_entity.type
_entity.pdbx_description
1 polymer ?
#
loop_
_entity_poly.entity_id
_entity_poly.type
_entity_poly.pdbx_seq_one_letter_code
_entity_poly.pdbx_strand_id
1 'polypeptide(L)'
;MLAIHRAATKRVLASPMGQIMNFSNIRDKEKAAEAVYFNKEDEKSLRKLLQKMKGQTDAVDKTGYKEHVDHDKKGLKKIAGLNLSDEQIEALLKWKHQQ
;
A
#
# COMPACT_ATOMS: atom_id res chain seq x y z
N MET A 1 -66.26 -40.59 16.97
CA MET A 1 -65.95 -39.14 17.02
C MET A 1 -64.43 -38.97 17.14
N LEU A 2 -63.73 -38.63 16.05
CA LEU A 2 -62.28 -38.42 16.05
C LEU A 2 -61.96 -36.96 16.39
N ALA A 3 -61.17 -36.73 17.44
CA ALA A 3 -60.72 -35.39 17.85
C ALA A 3 -59.44 -35.00 17.09
N ILE A 4 -59.53 -33.97 16.26
CA ILE A 4 -58.40 -33.39 15.51
C ILE A 4 -57.63 -32.45 16.45
N HIS A 5 -56.41 -32.83 16.82
CA HIS A 5 -55.49 -31.98 17.57
C HIS A 5 -54.91 -30.93 16.61
N ARG A 6 -55.26 -29.64 16.81
CA ARG A 6 -54.63 -28.52 16.09
C ARG A 6 -53.24 -28.27 16.68
N ALA A 7 -52.19 -28.56 15.92
CA ALA A 7 -50.83 -28.16 16.25
C ALA A 7 -50.69 -26.62 16.12
N ALA A 8 -50.20 -25.98 17.19
CA ALA A 8 -49.92 -24.55 17.21
C ALA A 8 -48.65 -24.24 16.39
N THR A 9 -48.82 -23.64 15.21
CA THR A 9 -47.71 -23.14 14.41
C THR A 9 -47.16 -21.87 15.05
N LYS A 10 -46.04 -21.97 15.79
CA LYS A 10 -45.26 -20.81 16.24
C LYS A 10 -44.72 -20.07 15.02
N ARG A 11 -45.36 -18.97 14.63
CA ARG A 11 -44.77 -18.01 13.69
C ARG A 11 -43.66 -17.27 14.42
N VAL A 12 -42.40 -17.64 14.15
CA VAL A 12 -41.24 -16.84 14.56
C VAL A 12 -41.29 -15.55 13.75
N LEU A 13 -41.68 -14.47 14.41
CA LEU A 13 -41.61 -13.13 13.86
C LEU A 13 -40.13 -12.80 13.66
N ALA A 14 -39.66 -12.79 12.41
CA ALA A 14 -38.31 -12.31 12.10
C ALA A 14 -38.26 -10.83 12.49
N SER A 15 -37.51 -10.51 13.54
CA SER A 15 -37.38 -9.14 14.02
C SER A 15 -36.58 -8.31 13.01
N PRO A 16 -37.10 -7.17 12.52
CA PRO A 16 -36.41 -6.32 11.53
C PRO A 16 -35.06 -5.78 12.04
N MET A 17 -34.82 -5.82 13.35
CA MET A 17 -33.56 -5.40 13.95
C MET A 17 -32.37 -6.28 13.54
N GLY A 18 -32.58 -7.58 13.30
CA GLY A 18 -31.52 -8.50 12.87
C GLY A 18 -31.03 -8.25 11.43
N GLN A 19 -31.91 -7.78 10.55
CA GLN A 19 -31.52 -7.41 9.19
C GLN A 19 -30.75 -6.08 9.17
N ILE A 20 -31.18 -5.08 9.95
CA ILE A 20 -30.52 -3.77 10.03
C ILE A 20 -29.07 -3.89 10.56
N MET A 21 -28.86 -4.72 11.60
CA MET A 21 -27.54 -4.99 12.17
C MET A 21 -26.58 -5.69 11.18
N ASN A 22 -27.12 -6.52 10.27
CA ASN A 22 -26.31 -7.16 9.23
C ASN A 22 -25.93 -6.17 8.11
N PHE A 23 -26.84 -5.28 7.70
CA PHE A 23 -26.53 -4.26 6.69
C PHE A 23 -25.54 -3.20 7.18
N SER A 24 -25.58 -2.81 8.46
CA SER A 24 -24.57 -1.92 9.04
C SER A 24 -23.19 -2.58 9.07
N ASN A 25 -23.12 -3.85 9.50
CA ASN A 25 -21.87 -4.62 9.53
C ASN A 25 -21.25 -4.83 8.12
N ILE A 26 -22.08 -5.01 7.09
CA ILE A 26 -21.60 -5.09 5.70
C ILE A 26 -21.04 -3.73 5.24
N ARG A 27 -21.77 -2.63 5.47
CA ARG A 27 -21.30 -1.27 5.12
C ARG A 27 -20.00 -0.89 5.82
N ASP A 28 -19.85 -1.28 7.09
CA ASP A 28 -18.62 -1.02 7.85
C ASP A 28 -17.43 -1.81 7.28
N LYS A 29 -17.66 -3.06 6.84
CA LYS A 29 -16.64 -3.88 6.16
C LYS A 29 -16.28 -3.32 4.79
N GLU A 30 -17.25 -2.85 4.02
CA GLU A 30 -17.03 -2.21 2.71
C GLU A 30 -16.19 -0.94 2.89
N LYS A 31 -16.53 -0.08 3.85
CA LYS A 31 -15.78 1.14 4.15
C LYS A 31 -14.35 0.85 4.63
N ALA A 32 -14.16 -0.21 5.42
CA ALA A 32 -12.83 -0.63 5.83
C ALA A 32 -12.00 -1.16 4.65
N ALA A 33 -12.60 -1.94 3.75
CA ALA A 33 -11.93 -2.42 2.55
C ALA A 33 -11.58 -1.28 1.59
N GLU A 34 -12.49 -0.32 1.43
CA GLU A 34 -12.30 0.90 0.66
C GLU A 34 -11.13 1.74 1.21
N ALA A 35 -11.08 1.97 2.52
CA ALA A 35 -9.98 2.70 3.15
C ALA A 35 -8.61 2.02 2.93
N VAL A 36 -8.55 0.69 3.04
CA VAL A 36 -7.30 -0.06 2.77
C VAL A 36 -6.91 0.02 1.30
N TYR A 37 -7.89 -0.03 0.39
CA TYR A 37 -7.65 0.07 -1.03
C TYR A 37 -7.13 1.46 -1.41
N PHE A 38 -7.81 2.52 -0.99
CA PHE A 38 -7.39 3.90 -1.28
C PHE A 38 -6.05 4.25 -0.65
N ASN A 39 -5.78 3.80 0.59
CA ASN A 39 -4.46 3.99 1.18
C ASN A 39 -3.35 3.38 0.30
N LYS A 40 -3.58 2.19 -0.27
CA LYS A 40 -2.60 1.55 -1.16
C LYS A 40 -2.47 2.28 -2.49
N GLU A 41 -3.57 2.74 -3.08
CA GLU A 41 -3.53 3.49 -4.34
C GLU A 41 -2.93 4.89 -4.18
N ASP A 42 -3.19 5.55 -3.05
CA ASP A 42 -2.58 6.83 -2.69
C ASP A 42 -1.09 6.66 -2.44
N GLU A 43 -0.66 5.59 -1.75
CA GLU A 43 0.76 5.29 -1.60
C GLU A 43 1.44 5.10 -2.96
N LYS A 44 0.82 4.34 -3.88
CA LYS A 44 1.32 4.18 -5.26
C LYS A 44 1.39 5.53 -5.99
N SER A 45 0.40 6.38 -5.81
CA SER A 45 0.32 7.69 -6.45
C SER A 45 1.37 8.65 -5.90
N LEU A 46 1.57 8.66 -4.59
CA LEU A 46 2.63 9.42 -3.92
C LEU A 46 4.01 8.94 -4.34
N ARG A 47 4.25 7.63 -4.45
CA ARG A 47 5.52 7.08 -4.97
C ARG A 47 5.81 7.60 -6.39
N LYS A 48 4.82 7.59 -7.28
CA LYS A 48 4.96 8.15 -8.64
C LYS A 48 5.22 9.66 -8.63
N LEU A 49 4.56 10.40 -7.74
CA LEU A 49 4.78 11.84 -7.59
C LEU A 49 6.20 12.14 -7.15
N LEU A 50 6.69 11.45 -6.11
CA LEU A 50 8.05 11.59 -5.62
C LEU A 50 9.09 11.24 -6.68
N GLN A 51 8.85 10.19 -7.49
CA GLN A 51 9.72 9.83 -8.61
C GLN A 51 9.79 10.95 -9.66
N LYS A 52 8.65 11.58 -10.00
CA LYS A 52 8.63 12.74 -10.92
C LYS A 52 9.33 13.96 -10.33
N MET A 53 9.10 14.25 -9.05
CA MET A 53 9.75 15.37 -8.35
C MET A 53 11.26 15.18 -8.29
N LYS A 54 11.73 13.95 -8.03
CA LYS A 54 13.16 13.60 -8.10
C LYS A 54 13.72 13.90 -9.48
N GLY A 55 13.08 13.42 -10.56
CA GLY A 55 13.54 13.69 -11.93
C GLY A 55 13.59 15.18 -12.28
N GLN A 56 12.63 15.98 -11.78
CA GLN A 56 12.65 17.44 -11.95
C GLN A 56 13.77 18.10 -11.14
N THR A 57 13.98 17.67 -9.90
CA THR A 57 15.01 18.22 -9.01
C THR A 57 16.40 17.88 -9.55
N ASP A 58 16.64 16.65 -9.98
CA ASP A 58 17.92 16.22 -10.57
C ASP A 58 18.25 16.98 -11.86
N ALA A 59 17.23 17.40 -12.63
CA ALA A 59 17.42 18.19 -13.85
C ALA A 59 17.78 19.66 -13.57
N VAL A 60 17.22 20.24 -12.51
CA VAL A 60 17.42 21.65 -12.13
C VAL A 60 18.65 21.83 -11.25
N ASP A 61 18.87 20.94 -10.27
CA ASP A 61 19.97 20.97 -9.32
C ASP A 61 21.05 19.92 -9.66
N LYS A 62 21.83 20.22 -10.69
CA LYS A 62 22.95 19.38 -11.13
C LYS A 62 24.06 19.26 -10.08
N THR A 63 24.15 20.21 -9.16
CA THR A 63 25.13 20.24 -8.05
C THR A 63 24.74 19.27 -6.95
N GLY A 64 23.51 19.33 -6.46
CA GLY A 64 22.97 18.38 -5.47
C GLY A 64 22.96 16.94 -5.99
N TYR A 65 22.69 16.73 -7.28
CA TYR A 65 22.79 15.40 -7.89
C TYR A 65 24.20 14.81 -7.78
N LYS A 66 25.24 15.60 -8.09
CA LYS A 66 26.64 15.15 -7.97
C LYS A 66 27.01 14.83 -6.52
N GLU A 67 26.58 15.68 -5.58
CA GLU A 67 26.83 15.44 -4.15
C GLU A 67 26.16 14.17 -3.65
N HIS A 68 24.95 13.86 -4.12
CA HIS A 68 24.26 12.61 -3.81
C HIS A 68 24.99 11.37 -4.35
N VAL A 69 25.44 11.42 -5.61
CA VAL A 69 26.22 10.34 -6.23
C VAL A 69 27.55 10.13 -5.49
N ASP A 70 28.24 11.22 -5.13
CA ASP A 70 29.50 11.16 -4.39
C ASP A 70 29.33 10.64 -2.97
N HIS A 71 28.23 11.01 -2.30
CA HIS A 71 27.87 10.46 -1.00
C HIS A 71 27.63 8.94 -1.08
N ASP A 72 26.87 8.49 -2.07
CA ASP A 72 26.61 7.06 -2.27
C ASP A 72 27.88 6.29 -2.62
N LYS A 73 28.76 6.86 -3.45
CA LYS A 73 30.07 6.28 -3.78
C LYS A 73 30.96 6.15 -2.54
N LYS A 74 30.97 7.15 -1.66
CA LYS A 74 31.69 7.09 -0.37
C LYS A 74 31.09 6.04 0.56
N GLY A 75 29.77 5.91 0.60
CA GLY A 75 29.06 4.89 1.36
C GLY A 75 29.45 3.47 0.95
N LEU A 76 29.45 3.20 -0.36
CA LEU A 76 29.86 1.90 -0.91
C LEU A 76 31.31 1.54 -0.57
N LYS A 77 32.22 2.52 -0.59
CA LYS A 77 33.64 2.33 -0.21
C LYS A 77 33.85 2.11 1.30
N LYS A 78 32.90 2.48 2.15
CA LYS A 78 33.00 2.36 3.62
C LYS A 78 32.56 0.99 4.12
N ILE A 79 31.91 0.17 3.29
CA ILE A 79 31.43 -1.16 3.66
C ILE A 79 32.63 -2.11 3.76
N ALA A 80 32.99 -2.49 4.99
CA ALA A 80 34.10 -3.41 5.23
C ALA A 80 33.81 -4.78 4.60
N GLY A 81 34.76 -5.31 3.84
CA GLY A 81 34.66 -6.60 3.14
C GLY A 81 34.06 -6.53 1.73
N LEU A 82 33.62 -5.36 1.27
CA LEU A 82 33.06 -5.17 -0.07
C LEU A 82 34.11 -4.58 -1.01
N ASN A 83 34.86 -5.44 -1.70
CA ASN A 83 35.80 -5.03 -2.75
C ASN A 83 35.08 -4.98 -4.10
N LEU A 84 34.50 -3.83 -4.43
CA LEU A 84 33.89 -3.60 -5.75
C LEU A 84 34.89 -2.92 -6.67
N SER A 85 34.92 -3.33 -7.94
CA SER A 85 35.58 -2.54 -8.98
C SER A 85 34.80 -1.24 -9.23
N ASP A 86 35.45 -0.21 -9.77
CA ASP A 86 34.78 1.05 -10.11
C ASP A 86 33.61 0.84 -11.08
N GLU A 87 33.71 -0.14 -11.99
CA GLU A 87 32.63 -0.53 -12.91
C GLU A 87 31.42 -1.12 -12.17
N GLN A 88 31.64 -1.93 -11.13
CA GLN A 88 30.56 -2.50 -10.31
C GLN A 88 29.88 -1.43 -9.47
N ILE A 89 30.65 -0.48 -8.93
CA ILE A 89 30.11 0.68 -8.21
C ILE A 89 29.22 1.51 -9.13
N GLU A 90 29.69 1.79 -10.35
CA GLU A 90 28.92 2.55 -11.34
C GLU A 90 27.65 1.81 -11.77
N ALA A 91 27.72 0.49 -11.98
CA ALA A 91 26.55 -0.33 -12.29
C ALA A 91 25.51 -0.32 -11.15
N LEU A 92 25.93 -0.38 -9.89
CA LEU A 92 25.04 -0.30 -8.73
C LEU A 92 24.41 1.08 -8.56
N LEU A 93 25.18 2.15 -8.75
CA LEU A 93 24.67 3.52 -8.72
C LEU A 93 23.67 3.75 -9.86
N LYS A 94 23.97 3.26 -11.07
CA LYS A 94 23.06 3.34 -12.20
C LYS A 94 21.76 2.58 -11.94
N TRP A 95 21.84 1.36 -11.39
CA TRP A 95 20.66 0.59 -10.99
C TRP A 95 19.80 1.32 -9.95
N LYS A 96 20.42 1.91 -8.92
CA LYS A 96 19.71 2.70 -7.89
C LYS A 96 19.01 3.92 -8.46
N HIS A 97 19.59 4.58 -9.46
CA HIS A 97 19.03 5.79 -10.06
C HIS A 97 18.06 5.53 -11.22
N GLN A 98 18.05 4.32 -11.81
CA GLN A 98 17.11 3.92 -12.86
C GLN A 98 15.74 3.44 -12.35
N GLN A 99 15.65 3.04 -11.08
CA GLN A 99 14.38 2.70 -10.41
C GLN A 99 13.68 3.97 -9.92
#